data_AF-A0A9E5N715-F1
#
_entry.id   AF-A0A9E5N715-F1
#
_cell.length_a   1.000
_cell.length_b   1.000
_cell.length_c   1.000
_cell.angle_alpha   90.00
_cell.angle_beta   90.00
_cell.angle_gamma   90.00
#
_symmetry.space_group_name_H-M   'P 1'
#
loop_
_entity.id
_entity.type
_entity.pdbx_description
1 polymer ?
#
loop_
_entity_poly.entity_id
_entity_poly.type
_entity_poly.pdbx_seq_one_letter_code
_entity_poly.pdbx_strand_id
1 'polypeptide(L)'
;MGLVGLFSFGFSVTRHSQDVGVAYSVARQEIERAKNISFLLLPEATLVTGYNGLGDLTTEASPHFIATTIIQTLPDENGEFNATCLRTVNVQVVAREGNELVFESTTYLTRGGI
;
A
#
# COMPACT_ATOMS: atom_id res chain seq x y z
N MET A 1 -9.16 35.47 -15.90
CA MET A 1 -8.62 34.11 -16.12
C MET A 1 -7.65 33.65 -15.02
N GLY A 2 -6.86 34.53 -14.39
CA GLY A 2 -5.93 34.13 -13.32
C GLY A 2 -6.58 33.61 -12.02
N LEU A 3 -7.75 34.13 -11.64
CA LEU A 3 -8.50 33.66 -10.46
C LEU A 3 -8.96 32.20 -10.60
N VAL A 4 -9.49 31.82 -11.77
CA VAL A 4 -9.95 30.43 -12.02
C VAL A 4 -8.79 29.44 -11.93
N GLY A 5 -7.60 29.82 -12.41
CA GLY A 5 -6.39 28.99 -12.29
C GLY A 5 -5.91 28.81 -10.84
N LEU A 6 -6.06 29.85 -10.01
CA LEU A 6 -5.69 29.80 -8.59
C LEU A 6 -6.64 28.93 -7.78
N PHE A 7 -7.94 28.97 -8.08
CA PHE A 7 -8.92 28.04 -7.50
C PHE A 7 -8.66 26.60 -7.92
N SER A 8 -8.47 26.34 -9.22
CA SER A 8 -8.16 24.98 -9.70
C SER A 8 -6.85 24.43 -9.12
N PHE A 9 -5.83 25.27 -8.96
CA PHE A 9 -4.58 24.89 -8.29
C PHE A 9 -4.82 24.58 -6.81
N GLY A 10 -5.55 25.43 -6.08
CA GLY A 10 -5.89 25.19 -4.68
C GLY A 10 -6.71 23.92 -4.47
N PHE A 11 -7.69 23.65 -5.34
CA PHE A 11 -8.46 22.40 -5.32
C PHE A 11 -7.58 21.18 -5.61
N SER A 12 -6.69 21.27 -6.60
CA SER A 12 -5.78 20.17 -6.94
C SER A 12 -4.78 19.87 -5.81
N VAL A 13 -4.23 20.89 -5.16
CA VAL A 13 -3.31 20.74 -4.02
C VAL A 13 -4.04 20.16 -2.81
N THR A 14 -5.26 20.63 -2.54
CA THR A 14 -6.08 20.12 -1.42
C THR A 14 -6.47 18.67 -1.65
N ARG A 15 -6.84 18.33 -2.88
CA ARG A 15 -7.18 16.96 -3.29
C ARG A 15 -5.98 16.03 -3.17
N HIS A 16 -4.82 16.42 -3.70
CA HIS A 16 -3.58 15.65 -3.57
C HIS A 16 -3.17 15.45 -2.09
N SER A 17 -3.32 16.48 -1.24
CA SER A 17 -3.08 16.36 0.19
C SER A 17 -4.05 15.39 0.89
N GLN A 18 -5.32 15.36 0.49
CA GLN A 18 -6.31 14.42 1.02
C GLN A 18 -5.99 13.00 0.57
N ASP A 19 -5.66 12.82 -0.71
CA ASP A 19 -5.33 11.53 -1.31
C ASP A 19 -4.09 10.90 -0.66
N VAL A 20 -3.06 11.70 -0.34
CA VAL A 20 -1.88 11.24 0.40
C VAL A 20 -2.24 10.77 1.82
N GLY A 21 -3.12 11.50 2.52
CA GLY A 21 -3.57 11.12 3.86
C GLY A 21 -4.36 9.80 3.86
N VAL A 22 -5.24 9.63 2.88
CA VAL A 22 -6.01 8.39 2.71
C VAL A 22 -5.10 7.24 2.27
N ALA A 23 -4.20 7.47 1.31
CA ALA A 23 -3.24 6.46 0.84
C ALA A 23 -2.33 5.94 1.97
N TYR A 24 -1.89 6.80 2.89
CA TYR A 24 -1.16 6.37 4.08
C TYR A 24 -1.99 5.42 4.96
N SER A 25 -3.26 5.74 5.21
CA SER A 25 -4.15 4.90 6.02
C SER A 25 -4.41 3.54 5.37
N VAL A 26 -4.61 3.52 4.04
CA VAL A 26 -4.75 2.30 3.23
C VAL A 26 -3.49 1.44 3.33
N ALA A 27 -2.31 2.02 3.14
CA ALA A 27 -1.04 1.30 3.24
C ALA A 27 -0.86 0.68 4.64
N ARG A 28 -1.21 1.44 5.69
CA ARG A 28 -1.16 0.94 7.07
C ARG A 28 -2.14 -0.20 7.29
N GLN A 29 -3.34 -0.14 6.74
CA GLN A 29 -4.33 -1.21 6.85
C GLN A 29 -3.87 -2.50 6.17
N GLU A 30 -3.24 -2.42 5.00
CA GLU A 30 -2.63 -3.57 4.32
C GLU A 30 -1.48 -4.18 5.14
N ILE A 31 -0.64 -3.35 5.74
CA ILE A 31 0.43 -3.81 6.64
C ILE A 31 -0.16 -4.51 7.88
N GLU A 32 -1.20 -3.95 8.50
CA GLU A 32 -1.85 -4.57 9.66
C GLU A 32 -2.57 -5.88 9.29
N ARG A 33 -3.15 -5.97 8.08
CA ARG A 33 -3.69 -7.23 7.56
C ARG A 33 -2.61 -8.28 7.38
N ALA A 34 -1.47 -7.90 6.79
CA ALA A 34 -0.33 -8.78 6.65
C ALA A 34 0.20 -9.25 8.02
N LYS A 35 0.27 -8.35 9.01
CA LYS A 35 0.63 -8.71 10.40
C LYS A 35 -0.36 -9.70 11.02
N ASN A 36 -1.66 -9.46 10.88
CA ASN A 36 -2.71 -10.29 11.49
C ASN A 36 -2.77 -11.71 10.91
N ILE A 37 -2.46 -11.89 9.63
CA ILE A 37 -2.38 -13.24 9.02
C ILE A 37 -1.18 -14.03 9.56
N SER A 38 -0.19 -13.35 10.16
CA SER A 38 1.03 -13.89 10.76
C SER A 38 2.06 -14.41 9.76
N PHE A 39 3.33 -14.35 10.18
CA PHE A 39 4.52 -14.70 9.39
C PHE A 39 4.45 -16.12 8.76
N LEU A 40 3.81 -17.07 9.43
CA LEU A 40 3.77 -18.49 9.03
C LEU A 40 2.72 -18.80 7.94
N LEU A 41 1.68 -17.97 7.82
CA LEU A 41 0.56 -18.22 6.92
C LEU A 41 0.49 -17.21 5.77
N LEU A 42 1.35 -16.18 5.75
CA LEU A 42 1.47 -15.30 4.59
C LEU A 42 2.05 -16.09 3.40
N PRO A 43 1.30 -16.32 2.30
CA PRO A 43 1.91 -16.82 1.08
C PRO A 43 2.79 -15.73 0.48
N GLU A 44 3.88 -16.11 -0.17
CA GLU A 44 4.57 -15.21 -1.09
C GLU A 44 3.64 -14.93 -2.26
N ALA A 45 3.18 -13.68 -2.34
CA ALA A 45 2.20 -13.29 -3.32
C ALA A 45 2.27 -11.77 -3.52
N THR A 46 1.86 -11.37 -4.72
CA THR A 46 1.44 -10.00 -4.98
C THR A 46 -0.08 -9.96 -4.84
N LEU A 47 -0.56 -9.24 -3.83
CA LEU A 47 -1.98 -8.99 -3.60
C LEU A 47 -2.32 -7.61 -4.13
N VAL A 48 -3.41 -7.50 -4.87
CA VAL A 48 -3.92 -6.23 -5.39
C VAL A 48 -5.29 -5.99 -4.80
N THR A 49 -5.45 -4.90 -4.06
CA THR A 49 -6.69 -4.53 -3.38
C THR A 49 -7.16 -3.14 -3.81
N GLY A 50 -8.46 -3.04 -4.10
CA GLY A 50 -9.10 -1.79 -4.48
C GLY A 50 -9.67 -1.06 -3.27
N TYR A 51 -9.51 0.26 -3.25
CA TYR A 51 -10.03 1.13 -2.21
C TYR A 51 -10.83 2.30 -2.81
N ASN A 52 -11.90 2.71 -2.11
CA ASN A 52 -12.68 3.88 -2.47
C ASN A 52 -11.93 5.19 -2.11
N GLY A 53 -12.48 6.34 -2.48
CA GLY A 53 -11.87 7.64 -2.18
C GLY A 53 -11.81 8.03 -0.69
N LEU A 54 -12.35 7.21 0.20
CA LEU A 54 -12.35 7.41 1.65
C LEU A 54 -11.42 6.41 2.38
N GLY A 55 -10.82 5.46 1.66
CA GLY A 55 -9.92 4.46 2.23
C GLY A 55 -10.60 3.14 2.67
N ASP A 56 -11.87 2.91 2.30
CA ASP A 56 -12.52 1.62 2.53
C ASP A 56 -12.28 0.66 1.36
N LEU A 57 -12.22 -0.64 1.68
CA LEU A 57 -12.16 -1.70 0.68
C LEU A 57 -13.37 -1.65 -0.26
N THR A 58 -13.11 -1.71 -1.56
CA THR A 58 -14.14 -1.74 -2.57
C THR A 58 -13.90 -2.83 -3.61
N THR A 59 -14.99 -3.37 -4.13
CA THR A 59 -15.00 -4.28 -5.29
C THR A 59 -15.52 -3.59 -6.55
N GLU A 60 -15.61 -2.27 -6.53
CA GLU A 60 -15.94 -1.49 -7.72
C GLU A 60 -14.98 -1.82 -8.87
N ALA A 61 -15.51 -1.88 -10.09
CA ALA A 61 -14.71 -2.14 -11.28
C ALA A 61 -13.68 -1.04 -11.57
N SER A 62 -13.75 0.10 -10.87
CA SER A 62 -12.87 1.25 -11.07
C SER A 62 -12.59 1.96 -9.74
N PRO A 63 -11.81 1.34 -8.83
CA PRO A 63 -11.50 1.89 -7.51
C PRO A 63 -10.70 3.20 -7.62
N HIS A 64 -10.77 4.03 -6.58
CA HIS A 64 -10.04 5.31 -6.56
C HIS A 64 -8.56 5.11 -6.24
N PHE A 65 -8.26 4.21 -5.30
CA PHE A 65 -6.91 3.77 -4.99
C PHE A 65 -6.75 2.27 -5.25
N ILE A 66 -5.55 1.88 -5.67
CA ILE A 66 -5.14 0.49 -5.81
C ILE A 66 -3.92 0.30 -4.92
N ALA A 67 -4.04 -0.59 -3.93
CA ALA A 67 -2.91 -1.02 -3.12
C ALA A 67 -2.35 -2.33 -3.68
N THR A 68 -1.06 -2.35 -3.93
CA THR A 68 -0.31 -3.53 -4.34
C THR A 68 0.60 -3.92 -3.18
N THR A 69 0.27 -5.04 -2.54
CA THR A 69 1.01 -5.60 -1.42
C THR A 69 1.87 -6.75 -1.96
N ILE A 70 3.18 -6.57 -1.97
CA ILE A 70 4.17 -7.54 -2.42
C ILE A 70 4.84 -8.16 -1.19
N ILE A 71 4.74 -9.48 -1.09
CA ILE A 71 5.32 -10.26 0.01
C ILE A 71 6.45 -11.12 -0.56
N GLN A 72 7.66 -10.95 -0.03
CA GLN A 72 8.85 -11.69 -0.46
C GLN A 72 9.64 -12.19 0.75
N THR A 73 10.08 -13.44 0.73
CA THR A 73 11.06 -13.94 1.72
C THR A 73 12.46 -13.62 1.23
N LEU A 74 13.26 -12.98 2.08
CA LEU A 74 14.68 -12.81 1.84
C LEU A 74 15.40 -14.12 2.23
N PRO A 75 16.18 -14.72 1.34
CA PRO A 75 16.94 -15.92 1.68
C PRO A 75 17.96 -15.62 2.78
N ASP A 76 18.28 -16.63 3.59
CA ASP A 76 19.32 -16.53 4.63
C ASP A 76 20.71 -16.33 3.99
N GLU A 77 21.75 -16.08 4.80
CA GLU A 77 23.14 -15.88 4.32
C GLU A 77 23.66 -17.05 3.45
N ASN A 78 23.04 -18.23 3.58
CA ASN A 78 23.35 -19.44 2.81
C ASN A 78 22.48 -19.63 1.55
N GLY A 79 21.58 -18.71 1.23
CA GLY A 79 20.67 -18.81 0.08
C GLY A 79 19.46 -19.73 0.30
N GLU A 80 19.30 -20.32 1.48
CA GLU A 80 18.19 -21.21 1.80
C GLU A 80 16.97 -20.43 2.32
N PHE A 81 15.78 -20.84 1.87
CA PHE A 81 14.51 -20.36 2.40
C PHE A 81 14.15 -21.16 3.64
N ASN A 82 14.45 -20.61 4.82
CA ASN A 82 14.15 -21.21 6.10
C ASN A 82 12.99 -20.48 6.80
N ALA A 83 12.34 -21.16 7.75
CA ALA A 83 11.28 -20.59 8.58
C ALA A 83 11.74 -19.44 9.51
N THR A 84 13.04 -19.14 9.54
CA THR A 84 13.66 -18.03 10.27
C THR A 84 14.00 -16.82 9.40
N CYS A 85 13.83 -16.93 8.07
CA CYS A 85 14.16 -15.86 7.13
C CYS A 85 13.32 -14.60 7.34
N LEU A 86 13.89 -13.43 7.05
CA LEU A 86 13.16 -12.17 7.05
C LEU A 86 12.16 -12.16 5.89
N ARG A 87 10.92 -11.74 6.13
CA ARG A 87 9.95 -11.46 5.08
C ARG A 87 9.77 -9.96 4.92
N THR A 88 9.79 -9.51 3.68
CA THR A 88 9.54 -8.11 3.32
C THR A 88 8.12 -7.99 2.82
N VAL A 89 7.37 -7.05 3.39
CA VAL A 89 6.06 -6.64 2.90
C VAL A 89 6.20 -5.22 2.38
N ASN A 90 6.13 -5.07 1.08
CA ASN A 90 6.09 -3.78 0.41
C ASN A 90 4.63 -3.49 0.02
N VAL A 91 4.10 -2.35 0.44
CA VAL A 91 2.79 -1.86 0.02
C VAL A 91 2.95 -0.59 -0.78
N GLN A 92 2.48 -0.64 -2.03
CA GLN A 92 2.44 0.49 -2.94
C GLN A 92 0.99 0.89 -3.17
N VAL A 93 0.65 2.15 -2.93
CA VAL A 93 -0.69 2.70 -3.17
C VAL A 93 -0.62 3.65 -4.35
N VAL A 94 -1.37 3.32 -5.39
CA VAL A 94 -1.47 4.09 -6.62
C VAL A 94 -2.86 4.70 -6.70
N ALA A 95 -2.94 5.99 -7.00
CA ALA A 95 -4.21 6.64 -7.28
C ALA A 95 -4.57 6.45 -8.76
N ARG A 96 -5.85 6.21 -9.02
CA ARG A 96 -6.38 6.05 -10.38
C ARG A 96 -6.19 7.32 -11.21
N GLU A 97 -6.37 8.48 -10.61
CA GLU A 97 -6.13 9.76 -11.26
C GLU A 97 -4.62 9.91 -11.50
N GLY A 98 -4.18 9.59 -12.72
CA GLY A 98 -2.79 9.72 -13.15
C GLY A 98 -1.95 8.43 -13.09
N ASN A 99 -2.48 7.34 -12.53
CA ASN A 99 -1.72 6.11 -12.25
C ASN A 99 -0.40 6.42 -11.52
N GLU A 100 -0.47 7.39 -10.60
CA GLU A 100 0.66 7.92 -9.87
C GLU A 100 0.81 7.16 -8.56
N LEU A 101 2.06 6.77 -8.22
CA LEU A 101 2.38 6.22 -6.92
C LEU A 101 2.22 7.35 -5.88
N VAL A 102 1.17 7.26 -5.09
CA VAL A 102 0.89 8.26 -4.04
C VAL A 102 1.67 7.95 -2.78
N PHE A 103 1.84 6.65 -2.48
CA PHE A 103 2.52 6.23 -1.27
C PHE A 103 3.16 4.85 -1.41
N GLU A 104 4.35 4.66 -0.84
CA GLU A 104 5.01 3.36 -0.74
C GLU A 104 5.55 3.17 0.68
N SER A 105 5.37 1.98 1.23
CA SER A 105 5.90 1.62 2.53
C SER A 105 6.37 0.18 2.55
N THR A 106 7.55 -0.03 3.11
CA THR A 106 8.15 -1.35 3.27
C THR A 106 8.31 -1.66 4.75
N THR A 107 7.88 -2.85 5.17
CA THR A 107 8.13 -3.37 6.51
C THR A 107 8.72 -4.77 6.44
N TYR A 108 9.48 -5.12 7.47
CA TYR A 108 10.00 -6.47 7.64
C TYR A 108 9.16 -7.21 8.69
N LEU A 109 9.00 -8.52 8.50
CA LEU A 109 8.35 -9.43 9.43
C LEU A 109 9.33 -10.56 9.75
N THR A 110 9.48 -10.88 11.03
CA THR A 110 10.20 -12.08 11.48
C THR A 110 9.26 -13.03 12.21
N ARG A 111 9.67 -14.29 12.38
CA ARG A 111 8.92 -15.32 13.13
C ARG A 111 8.64 -14.93 14.60
N GLY A 112 9.43 -14.02 15.18
CA GLY A 112 9.26 -13.55 16.56
C GLY A 112 8.33 -12.33 16.73
N GLY A 113 7.82 -11.76 15.62
CA GLY A 113 7.19 -10.45 15.61
C GLY A 113 7.95 -9.47 14.72
N ILE A 114 7.48 -8.22 14.69
CA ILE A 114 8.13 -7.11 13.97
C ILE A 114 9.42 -6.72 14.69
#